data_AF-A0A699X4V6-F1
#
_entry.id   AF-A0A699X4V6-F1
#
_cell.length_a   1.000
_cell.length_b   1.000
_cell.length_c   1.000
_cell.angle_alpha   90.00
_cell.angle_beta   90.00
_cell.angle_gamma   90.00
#
_symmetry.space_group_name_H-M   'P 1'
#
loop_
_entity.id
_entity.type
_entity.pdbx_description
1 polymer ?
#
loop_
_entity_poly.entity_id
_entity_poly.type
_entity_poly.pdbx_seq_one_letter_code
_entity_poly.pdbx_strand_id
1 'polypeptide(L)'
;SIILNVLSATVDFPTCESIRMSRRVDSTGQRTLAVVTKSDCSPDGLLEKVTTDEVSIGLGYVCVRNRINDETYDEARIQEASLFESHPLLSKIDKSMVGIDVLA
;
A
#
# COMPACT_ATOMS: atom_id res chain seq x y z
N SER A 1 -13.03 6.25 -14.84
CA SER A 1 -11.80 5.41 -14.81
C SER A 1 -11.03 5.75 -13.55
N ILE A 2 -10.69 4.76 -12.74
CA ILE A 2 -9.82 4.90 -11.56
C ILE A 2 -8.40 4.51 -11.98
N ILE A 3 -7.39 5.15 -11.40
CA ILE A 3 -5.99 4.73 -11.53
C ILE A 3 -5.62 3.95 -10.27
N LEU A 4 -5.28 2.69 -10.43
CA LEU A 4 -4.70 1.89 -9.36
C LEU A 4 -3.18 1.93 -9.49
N ASN A 5 -2.52 2.64 -8.60
CA ASN A 5 -1.07 2.74 -8.62
C ASN A 5 -0.45 1.76 -7.62
N VAL A 6 0.26 0.76 -8.14
CA VAL A 6 0.90 -0.26 -7.32
C VAL A 6 2.32 0.19 -7.00
N LEU A 7 2.58 0.42 -5.72
CA LEU A 7 3.86 0.87 -5.16
C LEU A 7 4.46 -0.24 -4.31
N SER A 8 5.77 -0.20 -4.08
CA SER A 8 6.43 -1.11 -3.13
C SER A 8 6.83 -0.32 -1.89
N ALA A 9 6.62 -0.90 -0.69
CA ALA A 9 7.03 -0.29 0.57
C ALA A 9 8.54 -0.04 0.65
N THR A 10 9.33 -0.81 -0.09
CA THR A 10 10.81 -0.77 -0.06
C THR A 10 11.41 0.42 -0.80
N VAL A 11 10.60 1.22 -1.51
CA VAL A 11 11.07 2.36 -2.31
C VAL A 11 10.40 3.65 -1.85
N ASP A 12 10.93 4.78 -2.29
CA ASP A 12 10.32 6.08 -2.02
C ASP A 12 9.32 6.43 -3.12
N PHE A 13 8.07 6.69 -2.73
CA PHE A 13 6.95 6.85 -3.67
C PHE A 13 7.17 7.96 -4.72
N PRO A 14 7.77 9.13 -4.40
CA PRO A 14 8.02 10.17 -5.40
C PRO A 14 8.95 9.74 -6.55
N THR A 15 9.78 8.72 -6.33
CA THR A 15 10.72 8.20 -7.33
C THR A 15 10.06 7.24 -8.33
N CYS A 16 8.86 6.74 -8.01
CA CYS A 16 8.17 5.73 -8.81
C CYS A 16 7.67 6.33 -10.14
N GLU A 17 8.05 5.70 -11.25
CA GLU A 17 7.61 6.12 -12.58
C GLU A 17 6.09 6.06 -12.73
N SER A 18 5.43 5.08 -12.10
CA SER A 18 3.98 4.95 -12.09
C SER A 18 3.28 6.20 -11.53
N ILE A 19 3.83 6.82 -10.48
CA ILE A 19 3.33 8.10 -9.92
C ILE A 19 3.51 9.24 -10.91
N ARG A 20 4.67 9.31 -11.56
CA ARG A 20 4.93 10.34 -12.59
C ARG A 20 3.97 10.20 -13.76
N MET A 21 3.65 8.96 -14.15
CA MET A 21 2.73 8.66 -15.23
C MET A 21 1.27 8.96 -14.84
N SER A 22 0.83 8.56 -13.64
CA SER A 22 -0.54 8.84 -13.16
C SER A 22 -0.79 10.35 -13.04
N ARG A 23 0.17 11.11 -12.51
CA ARG A 23 0.05 12.58 -12.38
C ARG A 23 -0.08 13.33 -13.70
N ARG A 24 0.39 12.77 -14.83
CA ARG A 24 0.20 13.39 -16.16
C ARG A 24 -1.25 13.40 -16.60
N VAL A 25 -2.03 12.42 -16.15
CA VAL A 25 -3.44 12.26 -16.51
C VAL A 25 -4.39 12.56 -15.33
N ASP A 26 -3.87 12.60 -14.11
CA ASP A 26 -4.56 12.90 -12.85
C ASP A 26 -3.67 13.76 -11.95
N SER A 27 -3.51 15.04 -12.30
CA SER A 27 -2.59 15.95 -11.61
C SER A 27 -2.96 16.25 -10.16
N THR A 28 -4.23 16.09 -9.80
CA THR A 28 -4.75 16.31 -8.44
C THR A 28 -4.88 15.02 -7.62
N GLY A 29 -4.62 13.85 -8.24
CA GLY A 29 -4.71 12.53 -7.60
C GLY A 29 -6.12 12.09 -7.19
N GLN A 30 -7.16 12.85 -7.52
CA GLN A 30 -8.53 12.65 -7.03
C GLN A 30 -9.17 11.34 -7.49
N ARG A 31 -8.62 10.70 -8.53
CA ARG A 31 -9.09 9.41 -9.05
C ARG A 31 -7.99 8.35 -9.01
N THR A 32 -6.95 8.58 -8.20
CA THR A 32 -5.83 7.66 -8.00
C THR A 32 -5.92 7.05 -6.61
N LEU A 33 -5.86 5.71 -6.56
CA LEU A 33 -5.71 4.90 -5.34
C LEU A 33 -4.32 4.28 -5.36
N ALA A 34 -3.60 4.35 -4.25
CA ALA A 34 -2.28 3.75 -4.12
C ALA A 34 -2.34 2.43 -3.33
N VAL A 35 -1.87 1.34 -3.95
CA VAL A 35 -1.71 0.05 -3.28
C VAL A 35 -0.24 -0.16 -2.98
N VAL A 36 0.12 -0.21 -1.71
CA VAL A 36 1.49 -0.40 -1.26
C VAL A 36 1.71 -1.88 -0.94
N THR A 37 2.54 -2.52 -1.75
CA THR A 37 2.88 -3.94 -1.65
C THR A 37 4.19 -4.16 -0.90
N LYS A 38 4.44 -5.41 -0.48
CA LYS A 38 5.66 -5.82 0.25
C LYS A 38 5.84 -5.10 1.58
N SER A 39 4.75 -4.81 2.28
CA SER A 39 4.78 -4.14 3.60
C SER A 39 5.59 -4.94 4.64
N ASP A 40 5.68 -6.26 4.48
CA ASP A 40 6.51 -7.16 5.27
C ASP A 40 8.02 -6.92 5.09
N CYS A 41 8.45 -6.47 3.90
CA CYS A 41 9.86 -6.28 3.58
C CYS A 41 10.42 -4.93 4.07
N SER A 42 9.56 -3.93 4.29
CA SER A 42 9.97 -2.59 4.72
C SER A 42 8.92 -1.98 5.67
N PRO A 43 8.78 -2.52 6.89
CA PRO A 43 7.81 -2.01 7.86
C PRO A 43 8.23 -0.67 8.46
N ASP A 44 9.54 -0.41 8.54
CA ASP A 44 10.09 0.84 9.06
C ASP A 44 9.74 2.01 8.14
N GLY A 45 9.21 3.09 8.73
CA GLY A 45 8.83 4.30 8.00
C GLY A 45 7.57 4.17 7.13
N LEU A 46 6.97 2.98 6.97
CA LEU A 46 5.80 2.80 6.10
C LEU A 46 4.60 3.64 6.58
N LEU A 47 4.32 3.65 7.89
CA LEU A 47 3.24 4.45 8.47
C LEU A 47 3.42 5.95 8.15
N GLU A 48 4.65 6.45 8.26
CA GLU A 48 4.96 7.85 7.95
C GLU A 48 4.79 8.12 6.45
N LYS A 49 5.29 7.24 5.58
CA LYS A 49 5.15 7.36 4.12
C LYS A 49 3.69 7.48 3.68
N VAL A 50 2.79 6.65 4.22
CA VAL A 50 1.37 6.66 3.85
C VAL A 50 0.57 7.80 4.51
N THR A 51 1.02 8.28 5.67
CA THR A 51 0.34 9.37 6.39
C THR A 51 0.74 10.74 5.85
N THR A 52 2.01 10.92 5.48
CA THR A 52 2.53 12.18 4.94
C THR A 52 2.00 12.48 3.53
N ASP A 53 1.66 11.43 2.76
CA ASP A 53 1.10 11.56 1.40
C ASP A 53 1.91 12.49 0.48
N GLU A 54 3.22 12.28 0.39
CA GLU A 54 4.12 13.11 -0.44
C GLU A 54 3.74 13.12 -1.93
N VAL A 55 2.99 12.09 -2.37
CA VAL A 55 2.57 11.93 -3.77
C VAL A 55 1.13 12.36 -4.06
N SER A 56 0.40 12.88 -3.06
CA SER A 56 -0.94 13.48 -3.19
C SER A 56 -1.99 12.53 -3.78
N ILE A 57 -2.27 11.44 -3.08
CA ILE A 57 -3.19 10.38 -3.52
C ILE A 57 -4.58 10.63 -2.95
N GLY A 58 -5.50 11.08 -3.81
CA GLY A 58 -6.82 11.54 -3.39
C GLY A 58 -7.77 10.45 -2.90
N LEU A 59 -7.64 9.21 -3.39
CA LEU A 59 -8.44 8.08 -2.88
C LEU A 59 -7.75 7.34 -1.70
N GLY A 60 -6.57 7.80 -1.28
CA GLY A 60 -5.81 7.23 -0.16
C GLY A 60 -4.92 6.05 -0.52
N TYR A 61 -4.45 5.38 0.52
CA TYR A 61 -3.50 4.27 0.45
C TYR A 61 -4.07 3.00 1.05
N VAL A 62 -3.76 1.86 0.44
CA VAL A 62 -4.01 0.53 0.99
C VAL A 62 -2.72 -0.26 1.02
N CYS A 63 -2.27 -0.67 2.20
CA CYS A 63 -1.09 -1.51 2.38
C CYS A 63 -1.47 -2.98 2.37
N VAL A 64 -0.73 -3.79 1.62
CA VAL A 64 -1.00 -5.22 1.45
C VAL A 64 0.27 -6.06 1.51
N ARG A 65 0.10 -7.31 1.92
CA ARG A 65 1.11 -8.37 1.79
C ARG A 65 0.61 -9.37 0.75
N ASN A 66 1.23 -9.34 -0.42
CA ASN A 66 0.95 -10.32 -1.47
C ASN A 66 1.45 -11.72 -1.06
N ARG A 67 0.99 -12.75 -1.80
CA ARG A 67 1.50 -14.11 -1.70
C ARG A 67 3.02 -14.14 -1.83
N ILE A 68 3.69 -14.84 -0.92
CA ILE A 68 5.15 -15.06 -0.95
C ILE A 68 5.41 -16.56 -1.12
N ASN A 69 6.39 -16.91 -1.96
CA ASN A 69 6.74 -18.31 -2.27
C ASN A 69 5.51 -19.11 -2.76
N ASP A 70 5.34 -20.34 -2.25
CA ASP A 70 4.32 -21.31 -2.64
C ASP A 70 3.09 -21.33 -1.72
N GLU A 71 2.85 -20.25 -0.96
CA GLU A 71 1.64 -20.09 -0.15
C GLU A 71 0.36 -20.23 -0.99
N THR A 72 -0.68 -20.81 -0.42
CA THR A 72 -2.03 -20.72 -0.99
C THR A 72 -2.62 -19.32 -0.80
N TYR A 73 -3.72 -19.01 -1.49
CA TYR A 73 -4.40 -17.73 -1.29
C TYR A 73 -4.91 -17.53 0.14
N ASP A 74 -5.39 -18.60 0.78
CA ASP A 74 -5.90 -18.53 2.14
C ASP A 74 -4.76 -18.40 3.16
N GLU A 75 -3.64 -19.10 2.96
CA GLU A 75 -2.44 -18.90 3.76
C GLU A 75 -1.93 -17.46 3.66
N ALA A 76 -1.83 -16.91 2.44
CA ALA A 76 -1.38 -15.54 2.23
C ALA A 76 -2.27 -14.51 2.96
N ARG A 77 -3.60 -14.71 2.97
CA ARG A 77 -4.55 -13.86 3.72
C ARG A 77 -4.34 -13.96 5.23
N ILE A 78 -4.15 -15.16 5.76
CA ILE A 78 -3.89 -15.36 7.19
C ILE A 78 -2.58 -14.67 7.58
N GLN A 79 -1.53 -14.81 6.76
CA GLN A 79 -0.24 -14.17 7.00
C GLN A 79 -0.34 -12.64 6.91
N GLU A 80 -1.11 -12.09 5.97
CA GLU A 80 -1.36 -10.66 5.87
C GLU A 80 -2.08 -10.12 7.11
N ALA A 81 -3.16 -10.77 7.54
CA ALA A 81 -3.89 -10.38 8.74
C ALA A 81 -2.97 -10.41 9.97
N SER A 82 -2.21 -11.50 10.15
CA SER A 82 -1.24 -11.64 11.24
C SER A 82 -0.18 -10.53 11.22
N LEU A 83 0.31 -10.15 10.03
CA LEU A 83 1.28 -9.07 9.89
C LEU A 83 0.72 -7.73 10.40
N PHE A 84 -0.45 -7.32 9.92
CA PHE A 84 -1.06 -6.03 10.29
C PHE A 84 -1.72 -6.04 11.67
N GLU A 85 -1.91 -7.19 12.31
CA GLU A 85 -2.40 -7.29 13.69
C GLU A 85 -1.25 -7.27 14.70
N SER A 86 -0.19 -8.05 14.47
CA SER A 86 0.84 -8.32 15.47
C SER A 86 2.12 -7.49 15.32
N HIS A 87 2.45 -7.02 14.11
CA HIS A 87 3.74 -6.38 13.88
C HIS A 87 3.82 -5.00 14.58
N PRO A 88 4.83 -4.72 15.42
CA PRO A 88 4.87 -3.54 16.30
C PRO A 88 4.74 -2.17 15.61
N LEU A 89 5.12 -2.09 14.34
CA LEU A 89 5.04 -0.88 13.53
C LEU A 89 3.81 -0.85 12.62
N LEU A 90 3.46 -1.99 12.01
CA LEU A 90 2.39 -2.05 11.01
C LEU A 90 1.01 -2.11 11.66
N SER A 91 0.91 -2.63 12.88
CA SER A 91 -0.34 -2.65 13.66
C SER A 91 -0.85 -1.27 14.05
N LYS A 92 0.00 -0.25 13.92
CA LYS A 92 -0.33 1.16 14.16
C LYS A 92 -0.97 1.84 12.95
N ILE A 93 -0.91 1.24 11.76
CA ILE A 93 -1.60 1.74 10.57
C ILE A 93 -3.10 1.54 10.75
N ASP A 94 -3.90 2.52 10.33
CA ASP A 94 -5.35 2.45 10.44
C ASP A 94 -5.91 1.21 9.72
N LYS A 95 -6.87 0.54 10.35
CA LYS A 95 -7.46 -0.70 9.82
C LYS A 95 -8.22 -0.47 8.51
N SER A 96 -8.63 0.75 8.21
CA SER A 96 -9.21 1.15 6.92
C SER A 96 -8.18 1.35 5.80
N MET A 97 -6.89 1.16 6.09
CA MET A 97 -5.78 1.34 5.14
C MET A 97 -4.94 0.07 4.95
N VAL A 98 -5.34 -1.07 5.52
CA VAL A 98 -4.53 -2.31 5.47
C VAL A 98 -5.37 -3.53 5.13
N GLY A 99 -4.77 -4.45 4.38
CA GLY A 99 -5.35 -5.74 4.03
C GLY A 99 -6.13 -5.76 2.72
N ILE A 100 -6.18 -6.93 2.09
CA ILE A 100 -6.86 -7.13 0.81
C ILE A 100 -8.37 -6.88 0.88
N ASP A 101 -8.99 -7.11 2.03
CA ASP A 101 -10.43 -6.94 2.23
C ASP A 101 -10.87 -5.46 2.15
N VAL A 102 -9.95 -4.53 2.39
CA VAL A 102 -10.18 -3.08 2.26
C VAL A 102 -10.16 -2.64 0.79
N LEU A 103 -9.43 -3.37 -0.06
CA LEU A 103 -9.32 -3.08 -1.49
C LEU A 103 -10.51 -3.61 -2.31
N ALA A 104 -11.27 -4.57 -1.75
CA ALA A 104 -12.30 -5.36 -2.43
C ALA A 104 -13.68 -4.70 -2.50
#